data_AF-A0A166AHP4-F1
#
_entry.id   AF-A0A166AHP4-F1
#
_cell.length_a   1.000
_cell.length_b   1.000
_cell.length_c   1.000
_cell.angle_alpha   90.00
_cell.angle_beta   90.00
_cell.angle_gamma   90.00
#
_symmetry.space_group_name_H-M   'P 1'
#
loop_
_entity.id
_entity.type
_entity.pdbx_description
1 polymer ?
#
loop_
_entity_poly.entity_id
_entity_poly.type
_entity_poly.pdbx_seq_one_letter_code
_entity_poly.pdbx_strand_id
1 'polypeptide(L)'
;MGKRGPKSKFTDVPCPNEECDDYGKVNNENIVGNGTYMTKNGKVQQFKCKTCNKSFISNSNTILYDLRTDENTVFLALKMILKGMSLRGAAETLEVKLDTVRRWLKIAAEHSEKVNKVLMKDLNVDKVELDELWTFVKKKRFREWTVKEKKKDGSG
;
A
#
# COMPACT_ATOMS: atom_id res chain seq x y z
N MET A 1 39.96 1.34 -22.40
CA MET A 1 38.63 1.59 -21.82
C MET A 1 37.71 0.43 -22.21
N GLY A 2 37.22 -0.37 -21.25
CA GLY A 2 36.36 -1.52 -21.56
C GLY A 2 35.04 -1.07 -22.19
N LYS A 3 34.58 -1.77 -23.23
CA LYS A 3 33.25 -1.54 -23.83
C LYS A 3 32.21 -1.78 -22.74
N ARG A 4 31.44 -0.75 -22.36
CA ARG A 4 30.29 -0.92 -21.46
C ARG A 4 29.32 -1.90 -22.13
N GLY A 5 28.91 -2.93 -21.39
CA GLY A 5 27.89 -3.87 -21.87
C GLY A 5 26.59 -3.16 -22.24
N PRO A 6 25.67 -3.85 -22.96
CA PRO A 6 24.38 -3.28 -23.33
C PRO A 6 23.65 -2.76 -22.08
N LYS A 7 23.07 -1.56 -22.19
CA LYS A 7 22.28 -0.97 -21.10
C LYS A 7 21.10 -1.89 -20.79
N SER A 8 20.88 -2.18 -19.52
CA SER A 8 19.70 -2.93 -19.07
C SER A 8 18.43 -2.21 -19.52
N LYS A 9 17.55 -2.94 -20.21
CA LYS A 9 16.22 -2.46 -20.58
C LYS A 9 15.24 -2.80 -19.46
N PHE A 10 14.47 -1.81 -19.01
CA PHE A 10 13.42 -1.99 -18.01
C PHE A 10 12.07 -1.89 -18.72
N THR A 11 11.60 -3.02 -19.24
CA THR A 11 10.37 -3.13 -20.05
C THR A 11 9.12 -3.18 -19.19
N ASP A 12 9.21 -3.79 -18.00
CA ASP A 12 8.05 -4.06 -17.15
C ASP A 12 7.84 -2.99 -16.06
N VAL A 13 8.62 -1.90 -16.12
CA VAL A 13 8.56 -0.82 -15.11
C VAL A 13 7.81 0.38 -15.71
N PRO A 14 6.61 0.72 -15.21
CA PRO A 14 5.87 1.89 -15.67
C PRO A 14 6.32 3.17 -14.96
N CYS A 15 6.04 4.33 -15.55
CA CYS A 15 6.23 5.61 -14.88
C CYS A 15 5.15 5.80 -13.78
N PRO A 16 5.53 6.15 -12.54
CA PRO A 16 4.57 6.38 -11.45
C PRO A 16 3.98 7.79 -11.43
N ASN A 17 4.32 8.66 -12.39
CA ASN A 17 3.85 10.05 -12.40
C ASN A 17 2.52 10.18 -13.15
N GLU A 18 1.42 10.44 -12.45
CA GLU A 18 0.08 10.58 -13.06
C GLU A 18 0.01 11.72 -14.10
N GLU A 19 0.85 12.75 -13.96
CA GLU A 19 0.94 13.87 -14.89
C GLU A 19 1.83 13.59 -16.12
N CYS A 20 2.43 12.39 -16.23
CA CYS A 20 3.29 12.05 -17.37
C CYS A 20 2.46 11.44 -18.51
N ASP A 21 2.77 11.82 -19.75
CA ASP A 21 2.16 11.23 -20.96
C ASP A 21 2.37 9.71 -21.05
N ASP A 22 3.44 9.21 -20.42
CA ASP A 22 3.78 7.79 -20.34
C ASP A 22 3.45 7.16 -18.98
N TYR A 23 2.55 7.78 -18.22
CA TYR A 23 2.03 7.20 -16.97
C TYR A 23 1.45 5.81 -17.19
N GLY A 24 1.83 4.85 -16.33
CA GLY A 24 1.25 3.50 -16.34
C GLY A 24 1.56 2.63 -17.57
N LYS A 25 2.22 3.17 -18.61
CA LYS A 25 2.57 2.43 -19.83
C LYS A 25 3.84 1.59 -19.60
N VAL A 26 3.76 0.31 -19.94
CA VAL A 26 4.91 -0.62 -20.00
C VAL A 26 5.43 -0.75 -21.43
N ASN A 27 6.63 -1.32 -21.61
CA ASN A 27 7.28 -1.53 -22.92
C ASN A 27 7.57 -0.26 -23.74
N ASN A 28 7.59 0.91 -23.11
CA ASN A 28 7.73 2.19 -23.81
C ASN A 28 9.17 2.74 -23.85
N GLU A 29 10.17 1.96 -23.40
CA GLU A 29 11.62 2.30 -23.32
C GLU A 29 11.99 3.67 -22.67
N ASN A 30 11.01 4.28 -22.00
CA ASN A 30 11.10 5.58 -21.34
C ASN A 30 11.80 5.48 -19.97
N ILE A 31 11.83 4.29 -19.35
CA ILE A 31 12.47 4.07 -18.06
C ILE A 31 13.93 3.63 -18.23
N VAL A 32 14.82 4.29 -17.48
CA VAL A 32 16.25 3.92 -17.38
C VAL A 32 16.68 3.76 -15.93
N GLY A 33 17.71 2.94 -15.72
CA GLY A 33 18.34 2.80 -14.41
C GLY A 33 19.12 4.06 -14.03
N ASN A 34 18.88 4.56 -12.83
CA ASN A 34 19.53 5.73 -12.24
C ASN A 34 20.44 5.34 -11.06
N GLY A 35 21.02 4.14 -11.11
CA GLY A 35 21.85 3.58 -10.04
C GLY A 35 21.09 2.71 -9.05
N THR A 36 21.82 2.26 -8.03
CA THR A 36 21.33 1.33 -7.00
C THR A 36 21.90 1.72 -5.64
N TYR A 37 21.16 1.50 -4.55
CA TYR A 37 21.67 1.70 -3.19
C TYR A 37 21.23 0.55 -2.28
N MET A 38 21.94 0.39 -1.16
CA MET A 38 21.64 -0.66 -0.18
C MET A 38 20.66 -0.15 0.88
N THR A 39 19.67 -0.97 1.19
CA THR A 39 18.75 -0.79 2.31
C THR A 39 18.84 -1.98 3.26
N LYS A 40 18.16 -1.91 4.40
CA LYS A 40 18.01 -3.07 5.30
C LYS A 40 17.34 -4.25 4.60
N ASN A 41 16.48 -3.99 3.62
CA ASN A 41 15.74 -4.99 2.86
C ASN A 41 16.47 -5.40 1.57
N GLY A 42 17.76 -5.09 1.46
CA GLY A 42 18.59 -5.46 0.32
C GLY A 42 18.83 -4.32 -0.67
N LYS A 43 19.32 -4.71 -1.86
CA LYS A 43 19.72 -3.80 -2.93
C LYS A 43 18.48 -3.26 -3.64
N VAL A 44 18.37 -1.94 -3.69
CA VAL A 44 17.23 -1.23 -4.27
C VAL A 44 17.65 -0.52 -5.54
N GLN A 45 16.88 -0.71 -6.61
CA GLN A 45 17.11 -0.08 -7.92
C GLN A 45 16.42 1.28 -7.97
N GLN A 46 17.15 2.31 -8.40
CA GLN A 46 16.58 3.60 -8.76
C GLN A 46 16.34 3.66 -10.27
N PHE A 47 15.24 4.29 -10.64
CA PHE A 47 14.78 4.50 -12.00
C PHE A 47 14.62 5.98 -12.27
N LYS A 48 14.73 6.35 -13.55
CA LYS A 48 14.39 7.68 -14.03
C LYS A 48 13.55 7.54 -15.30
N CYS A 49 12.42 8.24 -15.34
CA CYS A 49 11.64 8.40 -16.56
C CYS A 49 12.28 9.47 -17.45
N LYS A 50 12.52 9.17 -18.73
CA LYS A 50 13.05 10.14 -19.70
C LYS A 50 12.04 11.21 -20.08
N THR A 51 10.75 10.88 -20.08
CA THR A 51 9.67 11.76 -20.53
C THR A 51 9.42 12.88 -19.53
N CYS A 52 9.20 12.54 -18.25
CA CYS A 52 8.92 13.52 -17.20
C CYS A 52 10.10 13.80 -16.25
N ASN A 53 11.28 13.21 -16.50
CA ASN A 53 12.48 13.33 -15.67
C ASN A 53 12.37 12.90 -14.19
N LYS A 54 11.23 12.33 -13.77
CA LYS A 54 10.99 11.89 -12.40
C LYS A 54 11.87 10.69 -12.06
N SER A 55 12.57 10.78 -10.92
CA SER A 55 13.29 9.66 -10.32
C SER A 55 12.39 8.92 -9.34
N PHE A 56 12.44 7.60 -9.36
CA PHE A 56 11.68 6.74 -8.47
C PHE A 56 12.45 5.44 -8.18
N ILE A 57 11.90 4.60 -7.33
CA ILE A 57 12.56 3.40 -6.80
C ILE A 57 11.78 2.15 -7.20
N SER A 58 12.42 0.98 -7.25
CA SER A 58 11.77 -0.30 -7.55
C SER A 58 10.53 -0.59 -6.71
N ASN A 59 10.55 -0.23 -5.43
CA ASN A 59 9.44 -0.47 -4.52
C ASN A 59 8.41 0.66 -4.55
N SER A 60 8.55 1.65 -5.45
CA SER A 60 7.51 2.65 -5.67
C SER A 60 6.22 1.98 -6.11
N ASN A 61 5.08 2.52 -5.68
CA ASN A 61 3.75 1.93 -5.87
C ASN A 61 3.50 0.57 -5.20
N THR A 62 4.35 0.12 -4.26
CA THR A 62 4.08 -1.07 -3.44
C THR A 62 3.70 -0.69 -2.00
N ILE A 63 3.12 -1.64 -1.25
CA ILE A 63 2.87 -1.47 0.19
C ILE A 63 4.15 -1.31 1.02
N LEU A 64 5.30 -1.65 0.45
CA LEU A 64 6.62 -1.61 1.08
C LEU A 64 7.33 -0.28 0.87
N TYR A 65 6.74 0.63 0.08
CA TYR A 65 7.31 1.93 -0.18
C TYR A 65 7.49 2.72 1.13
N ASP A 66 8.69 3.29 1.31
CA ASP A 66 9.07 4.08 2.48
C ASP A 66 8.92 3.34 3.84
N LEU A 67 8.96 2.00 3.82
CA LEU A 67 9.09 1.18 5.02
C LEU A 67 10.57 0.85 5.28
N ARG A 68 11.02 1.12 6.51
CA ARG A 68 12.37 0.77 6.99
C ARG A 68 12.41 -0.57 7.74
N THR A 69 11.24 -1.16 7.98
CA THR A 69 11.08 -2.47 8.61
C THR A 69 11.37 -3.55 7.58
N ASP A 70 11.89 -4.69 8.05
CA ASP A 70 12.04 -5.87 7.22
C ASP A 70 10.70 -6.27 6.57
N GLU A 71 10.79 -6.61 5.29
CA GLU A 71 9.64 -6.97 4.45
C GLU A 71 8.90 -8.18 5.02
N ASN A 72 9.62 -9.18 5.52
CA ASN A 72 9.00 -10.39 6.07
C ASN A 72 8.20 -10.08 7.33
N THR A 73 8.69 -9.18 8.19
CA THR A 73 7.94 -8.76 9.39
C THR A 73 6.60 -8.11 9.01
N VAL A 74 6.59 -7.24 7.99
CA VAL A 74 5.37 -6.57 7.53
C VAL A 74 4.38 -7.60 6.97
N PHE A 75 4.83 -8.50 6.09
CA PHE A 75 3.97 -9.54 5.54
C PHE A 75 3.45 -10.51 6.60
N LEU A 76 4.30 -10.88 7.56
CA LEU A 76 3.90 -11.74 8.67
C LEU A 76 2.81 -11.09 9.52
N ALA A 77 2.94 -9.80 9.83
CA ALA A 77 1.92 -9.04 10.54
C ALA A 77 0.57 -9.04 9.80
N LEU A 78 0.60 -8.73 8.49
CA LEU A 78 -0.60 -8.73 7.65
C LEU A 78 -1.23 -10.13 7.58
N LYS A 79 -0.42 -11.17 7.42
CA LYS A 79 -0.87 -12.57 7.40
C LYS A 79 -1.51 -13.01 8.71
N MET A 80 -0.95 -12.60 9.86
CA MET A 80 -1.53 -12.86 11.18
C MET A 80 -2.92 -12.23 11.30
N ILE A 81 -3.07 -10.97 10.88
CA ILE A 81 -4.34 -10.25 10.91
C ILE A 81 -5.37 -10.93 10.01
N LEU A 82 -4.99 -11.31 8.78
CA LEU A 82 -5.86 -12.01 7.83
C LEU A 82 -6.33 -13.37 8.36
N LYS A 83 -5.53 -14.03 9.21
CA LYS A 83 -5.91 -15.27 9.90
C LYS A 83 -6.78 -15.05 11.15
N GLY A 84 -7.23 -13.83 11.40
CA GLY A 84 -8.13 -13.49 12.51
C GLY A 84 -7.42 -13.09 13.81
N MET A 85 -6.09 -12.90 13.80
CA MET A 85 -5.39 -12.40 14.97
C MET A 85 -5.74 -10.93 15.22
N SER A 86 -5.96 -10.55 16.48
CA SER A 86 -6.18 -9.15 16.84
C SER A 86 -4.92 -8.31 16.56
N LEU A 87 -5.10 -7.01 16.29
CA LEU A 87 -3.97 -6.09 16.06
C LEU A 87 -3.01 -6.03 17.25
N ARG A 88 -3.54 -6.15 18.48
CA ARG A 88 -2.71 -6.22 19.69
C ARG A 88 -1.93 -7.53 19.75
N GLY A 89 -2.59 -8.66 19.48
CA GLY A 89 -1.92 -9.96 19.44
C GLY A 89 -0.80 -10.03 18.41
N ALA A 90 -1.01 -9.47 17.21
CA ALA A 90 0.03 -9.37 16.19
C ALA A 90 1.17 -8.44 16.62
N ALA A 91 0.86 -7.32 17.27
CA ALA A 91 1.86 -6.39 17.80
C ALA A 91 2.71 -7.01 18.92
N GLU A 92 2.08 -7.75 19.83
CA GLU A 92 2.74 -8.47 20.93
C GLU A 92 3.61 -9.62 20.40
N THR A 93 3.09 -10.41 19.45
CA THR A 93 3.82 -11.55 18.86
C THR A 93 5.06 -11.11 18.08
N LEU A 94 5.00 -9.94 17.42
CA LEU A 94 6.09 -9.39 16.63
C LEU A 94 6.95 -8.39 17.41
N GLU A 95 6.64 -8.15 18.69
CA GLU A 95 7.33 -7.18 19.55
C GLU A 95 7.41 -5.77 18.95
N VAL A 96 6.37 -5.35 18.24
CA VAL A 96 6.27 -4.02 17.62
C VAL A 96 5.17 -3.19 18.27
N LYS A 97 5.28 -1.87 18.17
CA LYS A 97 4.22 -0.98 18.65
C LYS A 97 2.93 -1.23 17.87
N LEU A 98 1.80 -1.24 18.57
CA LEU A 98 0.46 -1.37 17.97
C LEU A 98 0.20 -0.36 16.84
N ASP A 99 0.69 0.88 16.99
CA ASP A 99 0.51 1.92 15.98
C ASP A 99 1.31 1.63 14.69
N THR A 100 2.42 0.90 14.79
CA THR A 100 3.17 0.43 13.62
C THR A 100 2.36 -0.59 12.83
N VAL A 101 1.74 -1.56 13.51
CA VAL A 101 0.85 -2.56 12.88
C VAL A 101 -0.35 -1.89 12.22
N ARG A 102 -0.97 -0.92 12.91
CA ARG A 102 -2.07 -0.11 12.35
C ARG A 102 -1.64 0.65 11.09
N ARG A 103 -0.44 1.24 11.09
CA ARG A 103 0.11 1.93 9.92
C ARG A 103 0.27 0.98 8.74
N TRP A 104 0.83 -0.22 8.97
CA TRP A 104 0.97 -1.23 7.91
C TRP A 104 -0.38 -1.67 7.35
N LEU A 105 -1.35 -1.93 8.22
CA LEU A 105 -2.70 -2.30 7.79
C LEU A 105 -3.37 -1.18 6.97
N LYS A 106 -3.20 0.07 7.38
CA LYS A 106 -3.74 1.22 6.64
C LYS A 106 -3.14 1.33 5.24
N ILE A 107 -1.82 1.24 5.11
CA ILE A 107 -1.12 1.27 3.82
C ILE A 107 -1.59 0.11 2.92
N ALA A 108 -1.71 -1.09 3.49
CA ALA A 108 -2.20 -2.26 2.76
C ALA A 108 -3.66 -2.11 2.30
N ALA A 109 -4.52 -1.54 3.14
CA ALA A 109 -5.92 -1.28 2.80
C ALA A 109 -6.05 -0.24 1.67
N GLU A 110 -5.32 0.87 1.75
CA GLU A 110 -5.29 1.89 0.69
C GLU A 110 -4.77 1.33 -0.65
N HIS A 111 -3.74 0.48 -0.59
CA HIS A 111 -3.22 -0.19 -1.77
C HIS A 111 -4.21 -1.21 -2.35
N SER A 112 -4.87 -1.99 -1.49
CA SER A 112 -5.92 -2.94 -1.89
C SER A 112 -7.05 -2.25 -2.63
N GLU A 113 -7.47 -1.06 -2.19
CA GLU A 113 -8.50 -0.28 -2.88
C GLU A 113 -8.07 0.10 -4.32
N LYS A 114 -6.80 0.48 -4.51
CA LYS A 114 -6.26 0.77 -5.85
C LYS A 114 -6.25 -0.46 -6.75
N VAL A 115 -5.81 -1.61 -6.22
CA VAL A 115 -5.82 -2.88 -6.96
C VAL A 115 -7.24 -3.28 -7.30
N ASN A 116 -8.17 -3.18 -6.34
CA ASN A 116 -9.57 -3.51 -6.54
C ASN A 116 -10.21 -2.64 -7.62
N LYS A 117 -9.90 -1.33 -7.67
CA LYS A 117 -10.39 -0.43 -8.74
C LYS A 117 -9.96 -0.87 -10.13
N VAL A 118 -8.76 -1.44 -10.28
CA VAL A 118 -8.27 -1.95 -11.56
C VAL A 118 -8.93 -3.28 -11.89
N LEU A 119 -9.02 -4.20 -10.92
CA LEU A 119 -9.56 -5.54 -11.14
C LEU A 119 -11.09 -5.57 -11.35
N MET A 120 -11.83 -4.66 -10.72
CA MET A 120 -13.29 -4.61 -10.77
C MET A 120 -13.85 -3.85 -11.99
N LYS A 121 -13.01 -3.23 -12.81
CA LYS A 121 -13.47 -2.34 -13.91
C LYS A 121 -14.06 -3.10 -15.10
N ASP A 122 -13.46 -4.23 -15.47
CA ASP A 122 -13.79 -4.98 -16.69
C ASP A 122 -14.12 -6.46 -16.36
N LEU A 123 -15.05 -6.67 -15.42
CA LEU A 123 -15.49 -8.01 -15.04
C LEU A 123 -16.43 -8.61 -16.09
N ASN A 124 -15.92 -9.50 -16.93
CA ASN A 124 -16.74 -10.33 -17.81
C ASN A 124 -17.19 -11.60 -17.07
N VAL A 125 -18.30 -11.51 -16.32
CA VAL A 125 -18.86 -12.63 -15.57
C VAL A 125 -20.29 -12.93 -16.02
N ASP A 126 -20.58 -14.19 -16.33
CA ASP A 126 -21.90 -14.62 -16.84
C ASP A 126 -22.98 -14.63 -15.74
N LYS A 127 -22.57 -14.78 -14.47
CA LYS A 127 -23.45 -14.85 -13.31
C LYS A 127 -22.83 -14.12 -12.13
N VAL A 128 -23.67 -13.44 -11.35
CA VAL A 128 -23.27 -12.71 -10.14
C VAL A 128 -24.05 -13.30 -8.97
N GLU A 129 -23.32 -13.76 -7.95
CA GLU A 129 -23.89 -14.18 -6.67
C GLU A 129 -23.72 -13.05 -5.65
N LEU A 130 -24.77 -12.79 -4.89
CA LEU A 130 -24.77 -11.81 -3.82
C LEU A 130 -24.85 -12.57 -2.49
N ASP A 131 -23.84 -12.38 -1.65
CA ASP A 131 -23.80 -12.91 -0.30
C ASP A 131 -23.85 -11.75 0.71
N GLU A 132 -24.54 -11.96 1.84
CA GLU A 132 -24.72 -10.93 2.86
C GLU A 132 -23.88 -11.24 4.10
N LEU A 133 -23.02 -10.28 4.48
CA LEU A 133 -22.19 -10.37 5.67
C LEU A 133 -22.67 -9.39 6.75
N TRP A 134 -23.19 -9.91 7.85
CA TRP A 134 -23.63 -9.09 8.98
C TRP A 134 -22.51 -8.90 10.01
N THR A 135 -22.05 -7.66 10.19
CA THR A 135 -21.00 -7.33 11.16
C THR A 135 -21.35 -6.11 11.99
N PHE A 136 -20.90 -6.11 13.24
CA PHE A 136 -21.06 -4.98 14.14
C PHE A 136 -19.97 -3.94 13.93
N VAL A 137 -20.32 -2.80 13.34
CA VAL A 137 -19.43 -1.64 13.22
C VAL A 137 -19.82 -0.60 14.28
N LYS A 138 -19.00 -0.42 15.31
CA LYS A 138 -19.26 0.57 16.38
C LYS A 138 -19.14 2.00 15.84
N LYS A 139 -20.25 2.59 15.39
CA LYS A 139 -20.34 4.03 15.10
C LYS A 139 -20.31 4.83 16.40
N LYS A 140 -19.28 5.65 16.62
CA LYS A 140 -19.14 6.54 17.80
C LYS A 140 -20.10 7.75 17.81
N ARG A 141 -21.31 7.65 17.25
CA ARG A 141 -22.31 8.75 17.33
C ARG A 141 -23.01 8.83 18.69
N PHE A 142 -22.87 7.81 19.55
CA PHE A 142 -23.57 7.78 20.83
C PHE A 142 -23.01 8.78 21.85
N ARG A 143 -21.71 9.10 21.83
CA ARG A 143 -21.11 10.04 22.80
C ARG A 143 -21.66 11.46 22.67
N GLU A 144 -21.96 11.93 21.47
CA GLU A 144 -22.57 13.26 21.26
C GLU A 144 -23.99 13.33 21.82
N TRP A 145 -24.74 12.21 21.77
CA TRP A 145 -26.08 12.10 22.32
C TRP A 145 -26.05 12.07 23.86
N THR A 146 -25.16 11.27 24.45
CA THR A 146 -25.01 11.20 25.93
C THR A 146 -24.50 12.52 26.54
N VAL A 147 -23.66 13.28 25.82
CA VAL A 147 -23.22 14.61 26.26
C VAL A 147 -24.36 15.65 26.15
N LYS A 148 -25.25 15.52 25.15
CA LYS A 148 -26.44 16.38 25.02
C LYS A 148 -27.51 16.08 26.09
N GLU A 149 -27.72 14.83 26.47
CA GLU A 149 -28.63 14.47 27.58
C GLU A 149 -28.12 14.98 28.93
N LYS A 150 -26.84 14.74 29.26
CA LYS A 150 -26.26 15.25 30.52
C LYS A 150 -26.29 16.77 30.68
N LYS A 151 -26.37 17.53 29.57
CA LYS A 151 -26.58 18.99 29.60
C LYS A 151 -28.04 19.40 29.83
N LYS A 152 -29.01 18.56 29.49
CA LYS A 152 -30.43 18.81 29.77
C LYS A 152 -30.80 18.53 31.22
N ASP A 153 -30.12 17.58 31.84
CA ASP A 153 -30.39 17.16 33.22
C ASP A 153 -29.64 18.00 34.29
N GLY A 154 -28.83 18.98 33.86
CA GLY A 154 -27.94 19.77 34.70
C GLY A 154 -28.29 21.26 34.78
N SER A 155 -29.57 21.62 34.65
CA SER A 155 -30.08 22.96 34.92
C SER A 155 -31.33 22.87 35.80
N GLY A 156 -31.07 22.77 37.09
CA GLY A 156 -32.00 22.85 38.22
C GLY A 156 -31.19 23.23 39.44
#